data_AF-A0A1M5FSX5-F1
#
_entry.id   AF-A0A1M5FSX5-F1
#
_cell.length_a   1.000
_cell.length_b   1.000
_cell.length_c   1.000
_cell.angle_alpha   90.00
_cell.angle_beta   90.00
_cell.angle_gamma   90.00
#
_symmetry.space_group_name_H-M   'P 1'
#
loop_
_entity.id
_entity.type
_entity.pdbx_description
1 polymer ?
#
loop_
_entity_poly.entity_id
_entity_poly.type
_entity_poly.pdbx_seq_one_letter_code
_entity_poly.pdbx_strand_id
1 'polypeptide(L)'
;MQPLHPTIKHSLIACLLLAPLLQLVGDSLWVSQSFPFSWSLWREASFIFFIPIGFLLARLVAPKSATWAVIASAFYFVGCIGVSTMMPLFRLGAYYPMEKANEFPTIVQSVFDKGAYAPTLFFPGLCFPVSLVLFGIAFVKHRVLPRAFAISFILAGILFWFGNAMEINPLMITSDVWLLLLFCGLSYILFTNNARQTAPGLAASA
;
A
#
# COMPACT_ATOMS: atom_id res chain seq x y z
N MET A 1 20.95 -5.13 13.75
CA MET A 1 20.56 -4.89 12.34
C MET A 1 21.73 -4.23 11.65
N GLN A 2 22.22 -4.77 10.54
CA GLN A 2 23.18 -4.02 9.72
C GLN A 2 22.49 -2.74 9.18
N PRO A 3 23.17 -1.59 9.20
CA PRO A 3 22.64 -0.35 8.63
C PRO A 3 22.39 -0.55 7.12
N LEU A 4 21.28 0.00 6.62
CA LEU A 4 21.01 0.02 5.18
C LEU A 4 22.03 0.94 4.49
N HIS A 5 22.47 0.56 3.30
CA HIS A 5 23.27 1.46 2.46
C HIS A 5 22.49 2.77 2.25
N PRO A 6 23.13 3.95 2.35
CA PRO A 6 22.45 5.24 2.27
C PRO A 6 21.55 5.37 1.03
N THR A 7 22.02 4.94 -0.14
CA THR A 7 21.25 4.98 -1.39
C THR A 7 19.94 4.19 -1.29
N ILE A 8 19.98 2.96 -0.77
CA ILE A 8 18.80 2.10 -0.62
C ILE A 8 17.80 2.75 0.33
N LYS A 9 18.29 3.38 1.39
CA LYS A 9 17.45 4.09 2.36
C LYS A 9 16.70 5.26 1.71
N HIS A 10 17.37 6.10 0.92
CA HIS A 10 16.72 7.23 0.25
C HIS A 10 15.67 6.75 -0.77
N SER A 11 15.97 5.69 -1.53
CA SER A 11 15.01 5.08 -2.45
C SER A 11 13.77 4.56 -1.72
N LEU A 12 13.94 3.89 -0.57
CA LEU A 12 12.81 3.42 0.25
C LEU A 12 11.96 4.56 0.80
N ILE A 13 12.59 5.66 1.21
CA ILE A 13 11.87 6.87 1.66
C ILE A 13 11.10 7.50 0.50
N ALA A 14 11.69 7.59 -0.69
CA ALA A 14 10.98 8.06 -1.87
C ALA A 14 9.76 7.18 -2.16
N CYS A 15 9.89 5.85 -2.05
CA CYS A 15 8.77 4.92 -2.22
C CYS A 15 7.66 5.16 -1.19
N LEU A 16 8.01 5.36 0.09
CA LEU A 16 7.05 5.67 1.17
C LEU A 16 6.17 6.89 0.86
N LEU A 17 6.68 7.86 0.11
CA LEU A 17 5.92 9.06 -0.27
C LEU A 17 5.19 8.86 -1.60
N LEU A 18 5.88 8.33 -2.61
CA LEU A 18 5.36 8.19 -3.95
C LEU A 18 4.20 7.18 -4.01
N ALA A 19 4.31 6.02 -3.37
CA ALA A 19 3.27 4.99 -3.45
C ALA A 19 1.89 5.50 -3.01
N PRO A 20 1.70 6.03 -1.79
CA PRO A 20 0.38 6.54 -1.38
C PRO A 20 -0.04 7.81 -2.13
N LEU A 21 0.90 8.63 -2.61
CA LEU A 21 0.57 9.80 -3.44
C LEU A 21 -0.01 9.39 -4.79
N LEU A 22 0.63 8.44 -5.48
CA LEU A 22 0.17 7.92 -6.77
C LEU A 22 -1.18 7.22 -6.61
N GLN A 23 -1.38 6.50 -5.50
CA GLN A 23 -2.67 5.90 -5.15
C GLN A 23 -3.74 6.99 -5.01
N LEU A 24 -3.48 8.02 -4.20
CA LEU A 24 -4.41 9.14 -4.00
C LEU A 24 -4.77 9.84 -5.32
N VAL A 25 -3.81 10.04 -6.22
CA VAL A 25 -4.05 10.62 -7.55
C VAL A 25 -4.96 9.70 -8.37
N GLY A 26 -4.66 8.40 -8.41
CA GLY A 26 -5.48 7.41 -9.10
C GLY A 26 -6.93 7.43 -8.59
N ASP A 27 -7.11 7.37 -7.27
CA ASP A 27 -8.43 7.30 -6.65
C ASP A 27 -9.20 8.62 -6.81
N SER A 28 -8.50 9.76 -6.78
CA SER A 28 -9.11 11.06 -7.06
C SER A 28 -9.64 11.14 -8.50
N LEU A 29 -8.90 10.59 -9.47
CA LEU A 29 -9.35 10.54 -10.87
C LEU A 29 -10.53 9.57 -11.04
N TRP A 30 -10.50 8.42 -10.36
CA TRP A 30 -11.62 7.48 -10.33
C TRP A 30 -12.90 8.11 -9.78
N VAL A 31 -12.81 8.78 -8.63
CA VAL A 31 -13.96 9.41 -7.96
C VAL A 31 -14.51 10.59 -8.75
N SER A 32 -13.62 11.42 -9.32
CA SER A 32 -14.02 12.60 -10.10
C SER A 32 -14.46 12.26 -11.53
N GLN A 33 -14.33 11.00 -11.95
CA GLN A 33 -14.60 10.53 -13.31
C GLN A 33 -13.85 11.33 -14.40
N SER A 34 -12.72 11.95 -14.03
CA SER A 34 -11.90 12.75 -14.92
C SER A 34 -10.84 11.87 -15.59
N PHE A 35 -10.66 12.03 -16.90
CA PHE A 35 -9.73 11.24 -17.72
C PHE A 35 -9.99 9.73 -17.59
N PRO A 36 -10.99 9.20 -18.32
CA PRO A 36 -11.31 7.79 -18.26
C PRO A 36 -10.03 6.99 -18.54
N PHE A 37 -9.79 5.94 -17.76
CA PHE A 37 -8.62 5.05 -17.81
C PHE A 37 -7.30 5.57 -17.19
N SER A 38 -7.07 6.88 -17.07
CA SER A 38 -5.82 7.39 -16.47
C SER A 38 -5.63 6.96 -15.02
N TRP A 39 -6.72 6.87 -14.24
CA TRP A 39 -6.69 6.41 -12.85
C TRP A 39 -6.00 5.05 -12.67
N SER A 40 -6.18 4.14 -13.64
CA SER A 40 -5.65 2.77 -13.58
C SER A 40 -4.12 2.74 -13.71
N LEU A 41 -3.54 3.65 -14.49
CA LEU A 41 -2.09 3.81 -14.61
C LEU A 41 -1.47 4.27 -13.29
N TRP A 42 -2.10 5.25 -12.63
CA TRP A 42 -1.62 5.78 -11.36
C TRP A 42 -1.71 4.74 -10.24
N ARG A 43 -2.81 3.96 -10.19
CA ARG A 43 -2.92 2.80 -9.30
C ARG A 43 -1.89 1.72 -9.62
N GLU A 44 -1.68 1.38 -10.89
CA GLU A 44 -0.66 0.38 -11.25
C GLU A 44 0.73 0.81 -10.78
N ALA A 45 1.09 2.08 -11.01
CA ALA A 45 2.35 2.65 -10.53
C ALA A 45 2.44 2.63 -8.99
N SER A 46 1.37 2.99 -8.28
CA SER A 46 1.35 2.97 -6.81
C SER A 46 1.70 1.58 -6.26
N PHE A 47 1.10 0.52 -6.79
CA PHE A 47 1.34 -0.87 -6.37
C PHE A 47 2.77 -1.33 -6.62
N ILE A 48 3.42 -0.85 -7.68
CA ILE A 48 4.86 -1.11 -7.91
C ILE A 48 5.70 -0.45 -6.81
N PHE A 49 5.41 0.80 -6.45
CA PHE A 49 6.14 1.50 -5.38
C PHE A 49 5.81 1.01 -3.97
N PHE A 50 4.66 0.37 -3.75
CA PHE A 50 4.33 -0.28 -2.49
C PHE A 50 5.24 -1.50 -2.21
N ILE A 51 5.71 -2.23 -3.22
CA ILE A 51 6.55 -3.44 -3.05
C ILE A 51 7.80 -3.16 -2.18
N PRO A 52 8.65 -2.15 -2.47
CA PRO A 52 9.77 -1.79 -1.59
C PRO A 52 9.37 -1.47 -0.14
N ILE A 53 8.18 -0.90 0.07
CA ILE A 53 7.65 -0.59 1.40
C ILE A 53 7.34 -1.88 2.16
N GLY A 54 6.74 -2.87 1.50
CA GLY A 54 6.50 -4.19 2.09
C GLY A 54 7.79 -4.84 2.62
N PHE A 55 8.89 -4.75 1.87
CA PHE A 55 10.20 -5.22 2.33
C PHE A 55 10.72 -4.44 3.56
N LEU A 56 10.53 -3.12 3.58
CA LEU A 56 10.90 -2.29 4.72
C LEU A 56 10.12 -2.69 5.97
N LEU A 57 8.79 -2.82 5.88
CA LEU A 57 7.93 -3.22 7.00
C LEU A 57 8.31 -4.61 7.51
N ALA A 58 8.55 -5.57 6.61
CA ALA A 58 9.02 -6.91 6.96
C ALA A 58 10.36 -6.86 7.70
N ARG A 59 11.30 -6.05 7.21
CA ARG A 59 12.62 -5.86 7.84
C ARG A 59 12.48 -5.31 9.26
N LEU A 60 11.53 -4.42 9.52
CA LEU A 60 11.29 -3.89 10.88
C LEU A 60 10.79 -4.97 11.85
N VAL A 61 9.94 -5.89 11.38
CA VAL A 61 9.37 -6.97 12.21
C VAL A 61 10.33 -8.16 12.38
N ALA A 62 11.11 -8.49 11.35
CA ALA A 62 11.90 -9.71 11.27
C ALA A 62 12.81 -9.99 12.49
N PRO A 63 13.50 -9.00 13.10
CA PRO A 63 14.32 -9.25 14.30
C PRO A 63 13.54 -9.68 15.53
N LYS A 64 12.21 -9.46 15.54
CA LYS A 64 11.32 -9.84 16.64
C LYS A 64 10.52 -11.10 16.33
N SER A 65 10.12 -11.27 15.07
CA SER A 65 9.48 -12.50 14.61
C SER A 65 9.59 -12.66 13.09
N ALA A 66 10.36 -13.66 12.66
CA ALA A 66 10.45 -14.03 11.25
C ALA A 66 9.09 -14.48 10.68
N THR A 67 8.33 -15.27 11.45
CA THR A 67 7.01 -15.77 11.04
C THR A 67 6.03 -14.63 10.73
N TRP A 68 5.93 -13.62 11.60
CA TRP A 68 5.06 -12.46 11.34
C TRP A 68 5.54 -11.65 10.14
N ALA A 69 6.85 -11.45 9.99
CA ALA A 69 7.40 -10.73 8.85
C ALA A 69 7.09 -11.44 7.53
N VAL A 70 7.23 -12.78 7.47
CA VAL A 70 6.95 -13.58 6.27
C VAL A 70 5.47 -13.58 5.93
N ILE A 71 4.59 -13.86 6.90
CA ILE A 71 3.13 -13.91 6.65
C ILE A 71 2.62 -12.54 6.18
N ALA A 72 2.94 -11.47 6.91
CA ALA A 72 2.46 -10.13 6.56
C ALA A 72 2.99 -9.67 5.20
N SER A 73 4.27 -9.93 4.90
CA SER A 73 4.85 -9.56 3.60
C SER A 73 4.29 -10.39 2.44
N ALA A 74 4.01 -11.67 2.63
CA ALA A 74 3.38 -12.50 1.61
C ALA A 74 2.01 -11.93 1.20
N PHE A 75 1.15 -11.60 2.17
CA PHE A 75 -0.12 -10.92 1.89
C PHE A 75 0.11 -9.57 1.21
N TYR A 76 1.09 -8.80 1.66
CA TYR A 76 1.40 -7.50 1.07
C TYR A 76 1.78 -7.61 -0.42
N PHE A 77 2.66 -8.55 -0.77
CA PHE A 77 3.11 -8.74 -2.16
C PHE A 77 2.02 -9.32 -3.05
N VAL A 78 1.27 -10.32 -2.57
CA VAL A 78 0.11 -10.86 -3.30
C VAL A 78 -0.90 -9.75 -3.56
N GLY A 79 -1.12 -8.87 -2.58
CA GLY A 79 -1.97 -7.69 -2.74
C GLY A 79 -1.49 -6.74 -3.83
N CYS A 80 -0.23 -6.31 -3.77
CA CYS A 80 0.33 -5.37 -4.74
C CYS A 80 0.34 -5.94 -6.15
N ILE A 81 0.84 -7.16 -6.33
CA ILE A 81 0.94 -7.81 -7.64
C ILE A 81 -0.46 -8.09 -8.17
N GLY A 82 -1.33 -8.67 -7.34
CA GLY A 82 -2.69 -9.01 -7.72
C GLY A 82 -3.44 -7.79 -8.27
N VAL A 83 -3.46 -6.68 -7.52
CA VAL A 83 -4.16 -5.48 -7.97
C VAL A 83 -3.48 -4.85 -9.20
N SER A 84 -2.14 -4.79 -9.23
CA SER A 84 -1.39 -4.27 -10.39
C SER A 84 -1.71 -5.03 -11.68
N THR A 85 -1.79 -6.37 -11.63
CA THR A 85 -2.11 -7.19 -12.81
C THR A 85 -3.51 -6.96 -13.38
N MET A 86 -4.44 -6.40 -12.59
CA MET A 86 -5.80 -6.13 -13.04
C MET A 86 -5.97 -4.75 -13.68
N MET A 87 -5.10 -3.78 -13.37
CA MET A 87 -5.17 -2.43 -13.93
C MET A 87 -5.09 -2.40 -15.47
N PRO A 88 -4.26 -3.20 -16.16
CA PRO A 88 -4.29 -3.31 -17.61
C PRO A 88 -5.65 -3.72 -18.18
N LEU A 89 -6.41 -4.57 -17.48
CA LEU A 89 -7.72 -5.03 -17.95
C LEU A 89 -8.75 -3.91 -17.92
N PHE A 90 -8.68 -3.00 -16.96
CA PHE A 90 -9.52 -1.80 -16.93
C PHE A 90 -9.19 -0.84 -18.08
N ARG A 91 -7.91 -0.74 -18.49
CA ARG A 91 -7.50 0.11 -19.62
C ARG A 91 -8.07 -0.33 -20.96
N LEU A 92 -8.42 -1.61 -21.11
CA LEU A 92 -9.10 -2.09 -22.31
C LEU A 92 -10.43 -1.36 -22.54
N GLY A 93 -11.03 -0.74 -21.52
CA GLY A 93 -12.25 0.07 -21.67
C GLY A 93 -12.08 1.30 -22.54
N ALA A 94 -10.84 1.72 -22.81
CA ALA A 94 -10.55 2.76 -23.79
C ALA A 94 -10.88 2.34 -25.23
N TYR A 95 -10.90 1.03 -25.49
CA TYR A 95 -11.03 0.46 -26.82
C TYR A 95 -12.30 -0.40 -26.97
N TYR A 96 -12.86 -0.88 -25.87
CA TYR A 96 -14.01 -1.79 -25.84
C TYR A 96 -15.17 -1.19 -25.04
N PRO A 97 -16.43 -1.53 -25.40
CA PRO A 97 -17.60 -1.01 -24.70
C PRO A 97 -17.57 -1.41 -23.21
N MET A 98 -18.13 -0.52 -22.38
CA MET A 98 -18.34 -0.71 -20.94
C MET A 98 -19.79 -0.40 -20.62
N GLU A 99 -20.40 -1.14 -19.69
CA GLU A 99 -21.76 -0.84 -19.23
C GLU A 99 -21.79 0.38 -18.29
N LYS A 100 -20.75 0.55 -17.47
CA LYS A 100 -20.55 1.74 -16.63
C LYS A 100 -19.10 2.22 -16.68
N ALA A 101 -18.89 3.49 -16.31
CA ALA A 101 -17.58 4.17 -16.38
C ALA A 101 -16.44 3.50 -15.55
N ASN A 102 -16.81 2.69 -14.55
CA ASN A 102 -15.91 2.10 -13.56
C ASN A 102 -15.96 0.57 -13.56
N GLU A 103 -16.47 -0.03 -14.62
CA GLU A 103 -16.54 -1.48 -14.76
C GLU A 103 -15.48 -1.99 -15.71
N PHE A 104 -15.25 -3.30 -15.67
CA PHE A 104 -14.46 -3.95 -16.71
C PHE A 104 -15.17 -3.83 -18.07
N PRO A 105 -14.43 -3.83 -19.18
CA PRO A 105 -15.04 -3.87 -20.51
C PRO A 105 -15.90 -5.10 -20.72
N THR A 106 -16.94 -5.01 -21.53
CA THR A 106 -17.88 -6.12 -21.76
C THR A 106 -17.17 -7.38 -22.26
N ILE A 107 -16.12 -7.25 -23.09
CA ILE A 107 -15.31 -8.40 -23.53
C ILE A 107 -14.59 -9.08 -22.37
N VAL A 108 -14.04 -8.27 -21.45
CA VAL A 108 -13.44 -8.74 -20.21
C VAL A 108 -14.57 -9.45 -19.49
N GLN A 109 -15.62 -8.74 -19.04
CA GLN A 109 -16.79 -9.30 -18.31
C GLN A 109 -17.36 -10.60 -18.90
N SER A 110 -17.48 -10.72 -20.23
CA SER A 110 -17.99 -11.92 -20.92
C SER A 110 -17.13 -13.18 -20.70
N VAL A 111 -15.84 -13.01 -20.41
CA VAL A 111 -14.95 -14.09 -19.98
C VAL A 111 -15.09 -14.40 -18.48
N PHE A 112 -15.48 -13.41 -17.66
CA PHE A 112 -15.71 -13.56 -16.21
C PHE A 112 -17.09 -14.12 -15.89
N ASP A 113 -17.97 -14.20 -16.88
CA ASP A 113 -19.34 -14.69 -16.76
C ASP A 113 -19.35 -16.22 -16.58
N LYS A 114 -19.07 -16.66 -15.34
CA LYS A 114 -19.29 -18.01 -14.75
C LYS A 114 -18.73 -18.14 -13.32
N GLY A 115 -18.95 -17.17 -12.43
CA GLY A 115 -18.87 -17.31 -10.95
C GLY A 115 -17.51 -17.62 -10.28
N ALA A 116 -16.54 -18.22 -10.97
CA ALA A 116 -15.28 -18.69 -10.40
C ALA A 116 -14.17 -17.64 -10.40
N TYR A 117 -14.29 -16.57 -11.21
CA TYR A 117 -13.26 -15.56 -11.36
C TYR A 117 -13.43 -14.35 -10.41
N ALA A 118 -14.64 -14.04 -9.95
CA ALA A 118 -14.84 -12.97 -8.96
C ALA A 118 -13.99 -13.19 -7.67
N PRO A 119 -13.89 -14.43 -7.13
CA PRO A 119 -12.96 -14.72 -6.04
C PRO A 119 -11.48 -14.52 -6.41
N THR A 120 -11.07 -14.82 -7.64
CA THR A 120 -9.66 -14.66 -8.07
C THR A 120 -9.25 -13.20 -8.21
N LEU A 121 -10.20 -12.28 -8.35
CA LEU A 121 -9.98 -10.83 -8.28
C LEU A 121 -10.04 -10.30 -6.85
N PHE A 122 -11.04 -10.77 -6.10
CA PHE A 122 -11.34 -10.27 -4.77
C PHE A 122 -10.26 -10.65 -3.75
N PHE A 123 -9.80 -11.90 -3.74
CA PHE A 123 -8.83 -12.35 -2.75
C PHE A 123 -7.49 -11.60 -2.85
N PRO A 124 -6.86 -11.45 -4.03
CA PRO A 124 -5.66 -10.63 -4.13
C PRO A 124 -5.93 -9.17 -3.75
N GLY A 125 -7.07 -8.60 -4.14
CA GLY A 125 -7.47 -7.24 -3.73
C GLY A 125 -7.54 -7.05 -2.21
N LEU A 126 -8.01 -8.06 -1.47
CA LEU A 126 -8.06 -8.05 -0.01
C LEU A 126 -6.69 -8.22 0.66
N CYS A 127 -5.74 -8.88 0.01
CA CYS A 127 -4.45 -9.20 0.63
C CYS A 127 -3.67 -7.94 1.03
N PHE A 128 -3.76 -6.85 0.26
CA PHE A 128 -3.10 -5.59 0.60
C PHE A 128 -3.63 -4.96 1.90
N PRO A 129 -4.92 -4.61 2.05
CA PRO A 129 -5.42 -4.06 3.31
C PRO A 129 -5.26 -5.01 4.50
N VAL A 130 -5.43 -6.33 4.30
CA VAL A 130 -5.19 -7.33 5.35
C VAL A 130 -3.73 -7.30 5.81
N SER A 131 -2.78 -7.17 4.89
CA SER A 131 -1.36 -7.09 5.25
C SER A 131 -1.04 -5.88 6.14
N LEU A 132 -1.69 -4.73 5.92
CA LEU A 132 -1.54 -3.54 6.76
C LEU A 132 -2.04 -3.80 8.20
N VAL A 133 -3.16 -4.51 8.32
CA VAL A 133 -3.68 -4.98 9.61
C VAL A 133 -2.69 -5.93 10.29
N LEU A 134 -2.15 -6.91 9.56
CA LEU A 134 -1.18 -7.87 10.09
C LEU A 134 0.12 -7.19 10.55
N PHE A 135 0.65 -6.26 9.76
CA PHE A 135 1.81 -5.45 10.16
C PHE A 135 1.49 -4.60 11.40
N GLY A 136 0.33 -3.95 11.45
CA GLY A 136 -0.11 -3.18 12.61
C GLY A 136 -0.19 -4.04 13.88
N ILE A 137 -0.78 -5.23 13.80
CA ILE A 137 -0.83 -6.20 14.91
C ILE A 137 0.58 -6.61 15.33
N ALA A 138 1.46 -6.94 14.37
CA ALA A 138 2.84 -7.31 14.66
C ALA A 138 3.61 -6.17 15.35
N PHE A 139 3.41 -4.91 14.92
CA PHE A 139 4.02 -3.74 15.53
C PHE A 139 3.53 -3.50 16.96
N VAL A 140 2.23 -3.67 17.23
CA VAL A 140 1.67 -3.61 18.60
C VAL A 140 2.26 -4.73 19.45
N LYS A 141 2.17 -5.98 18.97
CA LYS A 141 2.56 -7.19 19.70
C LYS A 141 4.04 -7.19 20.08
N HIS A 142 4.90 -6.79 19.15
CA HIS A 142 6.36 -6.85 19.31
C HIS A 142 6.98 -5.49 19.68
N ARG A 143 6.15 -4.46 19.91
CA ARG A 143 6.57 -3.09 20.30
C ARG A 143 7.65 -2.51 19.37
N VAL A 144 7.49 -2.74 18.07
CA VAL A 144 8.46 -2.29 17.05
C VAL A 144 8.34 -0.79 16.79
N LEU A 145 7.11 -0.26 16.85
CA LEU A 145 6.77 1.14 16.64
C LEU A 145 5.89 1.66 17.79
N PRO A 146 5.74 2.98 17.96
CA PRO A 146 4.80 3.55 18.92
C PRO A 146 3.40 2.99 18.73
N ARG A 147 2.70 2.70 19.84
CA ARG A 147 1.40 2.03 19.81
C ARG A 147 0.35 2.77 18.97
N ALA A 148 0.30 4.09 19.06
CA ALA A 148 -0.59 4.92 18.25
C ALA A 148 -0.34 4.73 16.74
N PHE A 149 0.93 4.64 16.36
CA PHE A 149 1.35 4.44 14.98
C PHE A 149 0.98 3.04 14.46
N ALA A 150 1.18 2.02 15.29
CA ALA A 150 0.80 0.65 14.98
C ALA A 150 -0.73 0.46 14.85
N ILE A 151 -1.51 1.11 15.72
CA ILE A 151 -2.98 1.15 15.59
C ILE A 151 -3.41 1.87 14.32
N SER A 152 -2.70 2.93 13.93
CA SER A 152 -2.98 3.68 12.69
C SER A 152 -2.79 2.82 11.44
N PHE A 153 -1.86 1.85 11.44
CA PHE A 153 -1.73 0.83 10.38
C PHE A 153 -2.96 -0.07 10.29
N ILE A 154 -3.48 -0.51 11.44
CA ILE A 154 -4.70 -1.35 11.50
C ILE A 154 -5.88 -0.58 10.93
N LEU A 155 -6.07 0.67 11.36
CA LEU A 155 -7.13 1.54 10.86
C LEU A 155 -6.97 1.81 9.37
N ALA A 156 -5.75 2.06 8.88
CA ALA A 156 -5.48 2.25 7.46
C ALA A 156 -5.95 1.05 6.63
N GLY A 157 -5.61 -0.18 7.05
CA GLY A 157 -6.03 -1.40 6.37
C GLY A 157 -7.56 -1.56 6.33
N ILE A 158 -8.23 -1.28 7.45
CA ILE A 158 -9.70 -1.36 7.54
C ILE A 158 -10.36 -0.30 6.64
N LEU A 159 -9.94 0.97 6.73
CA LEU A 159 -10.49 2.07 5.93
C LEU A 159 -10.26 1.83 4.43
N PHE A 160 -9.06 1.38 4.06
CA PHE A 160 -8.73 1.07 2.67
C PHE A 160 -9.59 -0.06 2.12
N TRP A 161 -9.82 -1.11 2.92
CA TRP A 161 -10.73 -2.18 2.54
C TRP A 161 -12.16 -1.68 2.33
N PHE A 162 -12.74 -0.97 3.30
CA PHE A 162 -14.11 -0.46 3.16
C PHE A 162 -14.25 0.53 2.00
N GLY A 163 -13.27 1.41 1.79
CA GLY A 163 -13.28 2.37 0.68
C GLY A 163 -13.30 1.69 -0.68
N ASN A 164 -12.48 0.64 -0.86
CA ASN A 164 -12.38 -0.09 -2.13
C ASN A 164 -13.48 -1.14 -2.33
N ALA A 165 -13.78 -1.96 -1.32
CA ALA A 165 -14.73 -3.07 -1.46
C ALA A 165 -16.20 -2.62 -1.45
N MET A 166 -16.52 -1.55 -0.73
CA MET A 166 -17.88 -0.99 -0.70
C MET A 166 -18.04 0.19 -1.66
N GLU A 167 -16.99 0.53 -2.43
CA GLU A 167 -16.97 1.65 -3.38
C GLU A 167 -17.42 3.00 -2.78
N ILE A 168 -17.06 3.23 -1.50
CA ILE A 168 -17.44 4.46 -0.79
C ILE A 168 -16.41 5.55 -1.13
N ASN A 169 -16.72 6.39 -2.11
CA ASN A 169 -15.81 7.43 -2.64
C ASN A 169 -15.10 8.28 -1.56
N PRO A 170 -15.80 8.88 -0.57
CA PRO A 170 -15.12 9.66 0.47
C PRO A 170 -14.14 8.84 1.31
N LEU A 171 -14.47 7.57 1.55
CA LEU A 171 -13.66 6.67 2.36
C LEU A 171 -12.40 6.21 1.63
N MET A 172 -12.51 5.99 0.32
CA MET A 172 -11.38 5.70 -0.57
C MET A 172 -10.33 6.82 -0.48
N ILE A 173 -10.73 8.07 -0.75
CA ILE A 173 -9.84 9.23 -0.67
C ILE A 173 -9.28 9.44 0.74
N THR A 174 -10.13 9.32 1.77
CA THR A 174 -9.70 9.49 3.17
C THR A 174 -8.68 8.43 3.56
N SER A 175 -8.84 7.19 3.10
CA SER A 175 -7.91 6.10 3.39
C SER A 175 -6.53 6.33 2.73
N ASP A 176 -6.49 6.89 1.53
CA ASP A 176 -5.25 7.21 0.83
C ASP A 176 -4.51 8.38 1.47
N VAL A 177 -5.23 9.44 1.86
CA VAL A 177 -4.66 10.55 2.64
C VAL A 177 -4.10 10.02 3.96
N TRP A 178 -4.82 9.10 4.62
CA TRP A 178 -4.38 8.49 5.86
C TRP A 178 -3.10 7.65 5.68
N LEU A 179 -3.03 6.85 4.61
CA LEU A 179 -1.83 6.09 4.23
C LEU A 179 -0.64 7.01 3.94
N LEU A 180 -0.86 8.12 3.22
CA LEU A 180 0.17 9.11 2.92
C LEU A 180 0.74 9.70 4.21
N LEU A 181 -0.13 10.17 5.12
CA LEU A 181 0.29 10.72 6.41
C LEU A 181 1.04 9.69 7.27
N LEU A 182 0.55 8.44 7.28
CA LEU A 182 1.19 7.34 7.99
C LEU A 182 2.60 7.10 7.45
N PHE A 183 2.79 7.02 6.13
CA PHE A 183 4.10 6.75 5.54
C PHE A 183 5.05 7.95 5.58
N CYS A 184 4.53 9.17 5.53
CA CYS A 184 5.29 10.38 5.89
C CYS A 184 5.82 10.29 7.33
N GLY A 185 4.95 9.93 8.28
CA GLY A 185 5.33 9.73 9.67
C GLY A 185 6.38 8.63 9.86
N LEU A 186 6.25 7.50 9.14
CA LEU A 186 7.23 6.42 9.17
C LEU A 186 8.58 6.89 8.66
N SER A 187 8.59 7.61 7.53
CA SER A 187 9.79 8.19 6.94
C SER A 187 10.50 9.13 7.92
N TYR A 188 9.74 9.99 8.60
CA TYR A 188 10.26 10.89 9.63
C TYR A 188 10.91 10.14 10.82
N ILE A 189 10.25 9.11 11.34
CA ILE A 189 10.79 8.28 12.42
C ILE A 189 12.11 7.62 11.99
N LEU A 190 12.13 7.04 10.79
CA LEU A 190 13.32 6.38 10.24
C LEU A 190 14.47 7.37 9.99
N PHE A 191 14.17 8.60 9.58
CA PHE A 191 15.18 9.63 9.37
C PHE A 191 15.78 10.11 10.71
N THR A 192 14.93 10.44 11.67
CA THR A 192 15.33 11.00 12.98
C THR A 192 16.14 10.01 13.82
N ASN A 193 15.76 8.73 13.83
CA ASN A 193 16.49 7.70 14.57
C ASN A 193 17.91 7.47 14.04
N ASN A 194 18.15 7.70 12.74
CA ASN A 194 19.49 7.60 12.18
C ASN A 194 20.37 8.79 12.56
N ALA A 195 19.83 10.01 12.58
CA ALA A 195 20.58 11.20 12.99
C ALA A 195 21.14 11.08 14.42
N ARG A 196 20.38 10.44 15.32
CA ARG A 196 20.82 10.15 16.69
C ARG A 196 21.92 9.10 16.78
N GLN A 197 21.94 8.12 15.86
CA GLN A 197 22.98 7.08 15.81
C GLN A 197 24.30 7.58 15.20
N THR A 198 24.27 8.63 14.38
CA THR A 198 25.46 9.26 13.78
C THR A 198 26.07 10.39 14.62
N ALA A 199 25.35 10.89 15.65
CA ALA A 199 25.83 11.94 16.55
C ALA A 199 26.38 11.49 17.94
N PRO A 200 26.81 10.23 18.21
CA PRO A 200 27.29 9.86 19.55
C PRO A 200 28.63 10.52 19.93
N GLY A 201 29.35 11.16 18.99
CA GLY A 201 30.63 11.81 19.24
C GLY A 201 30.58 13.27 19.70
N LEU A 202 29.41 13.93 19.71
CA LEU A 202 29.28 15.34 20.10
C LEU A 202 28.73 15.55 21.52
N ALA A 203 28.19 14.50 22.15
CA ALA A 203 27.64 14.56 23.50
C ALA A 203 28.62 14.10 24.60
N ALA A 204 29.83 13.67 24.23
CA ALA A 204 30.86 13.23 25.16
C ALA A 204 31.93 14.30 25.46
N SER A 205 31.74 15.52 24.98
CA SER A 205 32.68 16.64 25.16
C SER A 205 32.03 17.90 25.76
N ALA A 206 30.93 17.74 26.50
CA ALA A 206 30.30 18.80 27.28
C ALA A 206 30.17 18.38 28.74
#